data_AF-A0A1C3XHK3-F1
#
_entry.id   AF-A0A1C3XHK3-F1
#
_cell.length_a   1.000
_cell.length_b   1.000
_cell.length_c   1.000
_cell.angle_alpha   90.00
_cell.angle_beta   90.00
_cell.angle_gamma   90.00
#
_symmetry.space_group_name_H-M   'P 1'
#
loop_
_entity.id
_entity.type
_entity.pdbx_description
1 polymer ?
#
loop_
_entity_poly.entity_id
_entity_poly.type
_entity_poly.pdbx_seq_one_letter_code
_entity_poly.pdbx_strand_id
1 'polypeptide(L)'
;MLVAAIGVDGEGNKHPLALVEGATENAATVQALLDNLVSRGLAPTVPRLFIADGAKALSKAIRRTFGSAAAIQRCQIHKARNIMERLPKEHHAATRRVLRQAWELDDADKAEKLIRNLARRLDQQWPGVAASILEGLDEILTVVRLKLPKELRRSLACTNIAENMMGTIR
;
A
#
# COMPACT_ATOMS: atom_id res chain seq x y z
N MET A 1 -13.87 8.44 -11.25
CA MET A 1 -12.95 8.02 -10.16
C MET A 1 -11.67 8.82 -10.28
N LEU A 2 -11.02 9.14 -9.16
CA LEU A 2 -9.93 10.09 -9.08
C LEU A 2 -8.64 9.36 -8.69
N VAL A 3 -7.56 9.54 -9.46
CA VAL A 3 -6.22 9.10 -9.08
C VAL A 3 -5.39 10.33 -8.76
N ALA A 4 -4.86 10.41 -7.55
CA ALA A 4 -4.01 11.50 -7.10
C ALA A 4 -2.62 11.00 -6.75
N ALA A 5 -1.61 11.82 -7.01
CA ALA A 5 -0.24 11.60 -6.54
C ALA A 5 0.19 12.77 -5.65
N ILE A 6 0.76 12.43 -4.50
CA ILE A 6 1.33 13.37 -3.54
C ILE A 6 2.78 12.98 -3.29
N GLY A 7 3.67 13.95 -3.41
CA GLY A 7 5.07 13.84 -3.04
C GLY A 7 5.26 14.29 -1.60
N VAL A 8 6.22 13.67 -0.92
CA VAL A 8 6.74 14.16 0.35
C VAL A 8 8.22 14.46 0.13
N ASP A 9 8.65 15.69 0.41
CA ASP A 9 10.04 16.09 0.25
C ASP A 9 10.91 15.69 1.47
N GLY A 10 12.20 16.03 1.41
CA GLY A 10 13.16 15.71 2.49
C GLY A 10 12.89 16.43 3.81
N GLU A 11 12.11 17.50 3.79
CA GLU A 11 11.68 18.24 4.98
C GLU A 11 10.34 17.72 5.54
N GLY A 12 9.69 16.80 4.83
CA GLY A 12 8.39 16.25 5.19
C GLY A 12 7.19 17.04 4.68
N ASN A 13 7.41 18.07 3.85
CA ASN A 13 6.33 18.84 3.27
C ASN A 13 5.62 18.03 2.18
N LYS A 14 4.30 18.19 2.10
CA LYS A 14 3.44 17.46 1.15
C LYS A 14 3.17 18.33 -0.07
N HIS A 15 3.36 17.74 -1.24
CA HIS A 15 3.21 18.43 -2.52
C HIS A 15 2.20 17.67 -3.39
N PRO A 16 1.05 18.25 -3.76
CA PRO A 16 0.21 17.69 -4.81
C PRO A 16 1.02 17.64 -6.11
N LEU A 17 1.23 16.44 -6.66
CA LEU A 17 2.04 16.27 -7.88
C LEU A 17 1.17 16.08 -9.11
N ALA A 18 0.08 15.33 -8.99
CA ALA A 18 -0.83 15.09 -10.09
C ALA A 18 -2.23 14.75 -9.59
N LEU A 19 -3.22 15.08 -10.42
CA LEU A 19 -4.60 14.67 -10.27
C LEU A 19 -5.13 14.26 -11.64
N VAL A 20 -5.64 13.04 -11.74
CA VAL A 20 -6.22 12.53 -12.98
C VAL A 20 -7.61 12.00 -12.68
N GLU A 21 -8.58 12.51 -13.40
CA GLU A 21 -9.93 11.97 -13.43
C GLU A 21 -10.04 10.89 -14.50
N GLY A 22 -10.59 9.74 -14.13
CA GLY A 22 -10.81 8.62 -15.05
C GLY A 22 -12.13 7.91 -14.79
N ALA A 23 -12.73 7.35 -15.84
CA ALA A 23 -13.93 6.51 -15.73
C ALA A 23 -13.66 5.21 -14.97
N THR A 24 -12.42 4.69 -14.99
CA THR A 24 -11.95 3.49 -14.28
C THR A 24 -10.47 3.59 -13.88
N GLU A 25 -10.01 2.79 -12.89
CA GLU A 25 -8.58 2.57 -12.55
C GLU A 25 -7.91 1.67 -13.61
N ASN A 26 -8.12 1.98 -14.88
CA ASN A 26 -7.48 1.20 -15.91
C ASN A 26 -5.97 1.50 -15.90
N ALA A 27 -5.18 0.50 -16.27
CA ALA A 27 -3.72 0.59 -16.24
C ALA A 27 -3.15 1.71 -17.12
N ALA A 28 -3.93 2.21 -18.10
CA ALA A 28 -3.55 3.31 -18.97
C ALA A 28 -3.61 4.64 -18.23
N THR A 29 -4.68 4.92 -17.46
CA THR A 29 -4.80 6.14 -16.64
C THR A 29 -3.63 6.26 -15.67
N VAL A 30 -3.29 5.16 -14.99
CA VAL A 30 -2.16 5.17 -14.05
C VAL A 30 -0.83 5.37 -14.77
N GLN A 31 -0.60 4.71 -15.91
CA GLN A 31 0.64 4.89 -16.65
C GLN A 31 0.79 6.32 -17.15
N ALA A 32 -0.27 6.90 -17.71
CA ALA A 32 -0.26 8.28 -18.19
C ALA A 32 0.07 9.26 -17.05
N LEU A 33 -0.45 9.02 -15.84
CA LEU A 33 -0.10 9.81 -14.66
C LEU A 33 1.40 9.71 -14.35
N LEU A 34 1.97 8.49 -14.34
CA LEU A 34 3.39 8.29 -14.05
C LEU A 34 4.29 8.89 -15.14
N ASP A 35 3.95 8.72 -16.41
CA ASP A 35 4.67 9.30 -17.55
C ASP A 35 4.67 10.83 -17.47
N ASN A 36 3.54 11.43 -17.06
CA ASN A 36 3.43 12.86 -16.85
C ASN A 36 4.28 13.37 -15.67
N LEU A 37 4.47 12.56 -14.62
CA LEU A 37 5.40 12.92 -13.54
C LEU A 37 6.85 12.85 -14.01
N VAL A 38 7.20 11.82 -14.77
CA VAL A 38 8.56 11.63 -15.32
C VAL A 38 8.91 12.76 -16.30
N SER A 39 7.99 13.15 -17.18
CA SER A 39 8.21 14.24 -18.14
C SER A 39 8.40 15.60 -17.46
N ARG A 40 7.90 15.75 -16.23
CA ARG A 40 8.11 16.93 -15.37
C ARG A 40 9.34 16.82 -14.45
N GLY A 41 10.18 15.81 -14.65
CA GLY A 41 11.47 15.68 -13.96
C GLY A 41 11.50 14.69 -12.80
N LEU A 42 10.44 13.89 -12.59
CA LEU A 42 10.50 12.81 -11.60
C LEU A 42 11.42 11.68 -12.10
N ALA A 43 12.72 11.80 -11.84
CA ALA A 43 13.75 10.90 -12.37
C ALA A 43 13.50 9.43 -11.98
N PRO A 44 13.27 8.51 -12.94
CA PRO A 44 12.94 7.11 -12.64
C PRO A 44 14.03 6.33 -11.92
N THR A 45 15.28 6.79 -12.03
CA THR A 45 16.48 6.15 -11.45
C THR A 45 16.69 6.48 -9.97
N VAL A 46 16.05 7.54 -9.46
CA VAL A 46 16.19 7.94 -8.05
C VAL A 46 15.30 7.05 -7.18
N PRO A 47 15.88 6.34 -6.17
CA PRO A 47 15.11 5.48 -5.28
C PRO A 47 13.98 6.21 -4.58
N ARG A 48 12.76 5.67 -4.64
CA ARG A 48 11.57 6.22 -3.98
C ARG A 48 10.70 5.13 -3.37
N LEU A 49 10.08 5.47 -2.24
CA LEU A 49 8.99 4.70 -1.65
C LEU A 49 7.66 5.18 -2.22
N PHE A 50 6.92 4.28 -2.84
CA PHE A 50 5.56 4.50 -3.31
C PHE A 50 4.58 3.86 -2.33
N ILE A 51 3.59 4.62 -1.85
CA ILE A 51 2.56 4.12 -0.95
C ILE A 51 1.23 4.07 -1.71
N ALA A 52 0.65 2.89 -1.84
CA ALA A 52 -0.54 2.65 -2.64
C ALA A 52 -1.60 1.85 -1.84
N ASP A 53 -2.88 2.01 -2.18
CA ASP A 53 -3.99 1.27 -1.57
C ASP A 53 -3.96 -0.25 -1.87
N GLY A 54 -3.27 -0.64 -2.93
CA GLY A 54 -3.13 -2.02 -3.37
C GLY A 54 -3.78 -2.34 -4.72
N ALA A 55 -4.16 -1.35 -5.52
CA ALA A 55 -4.55 -1.57 -6.90
C ALA A 55 -3.39 -2.23 -7.68
N LYS A 56 -3.60 -3.48 -8.15
CA LYS A 56 -2.56 -4.24 -8.87
C LYS A 56 -2.04 -3.52 -10.12
N ALA A 57 -2.93 -2.79 -10.81
CA ALA A 57 -2.57 -1.97 -11.96
C ALA A 57 -1.55 -0.89 -11.60
N LEU A 58 -1.71 -0.27 -10.43
CA LEU A 58 -0.82 0.76 -9.91
C LEU A 58 0.56 0.19 -9.56
N SER A 59 0.62 -0.89 -8.79
CA SER A 59 1.90 -1.54 -8.46
C SER A 59 2.64 -2.02 -9.71
N LYS A 60 1.93 -2.48 -10.75
CA LYS A 60 2.53 -2.87 -12.04
C LYS A 60 3.08 -1.66 -12.81
N ALA A 61 2.32 -0.57 -12.88
CA ALA A 61 2.73 0.65 -13.57
C ALA A 61 3.96 1.30 -12.88
N ILE A 62 3.99 1.32 -11.55
CA ILE A 62 5.14 1.80 -10.77
C ILE A 62 6.39 0.96 -11.10
N ARG A 63 6.31 -0.37 -11.04
CA ARG A 63 7.44 -1.25 -11.36
C ARG A 63 7.93 -1.08 -12.80
N ARG A 64 7.02 -0.93 -13.76
CA ARG A 64 7.37 -0.67 -15.17
C ARG A 64 8.13 0.65 -15.32
N THR A 65 7.71 1.68 -14.60
CA THR A 65 8.26 3.04 -14.76
C THR A 65 9.58 3.21 -14.01
N PHE A 66 9.67 2.72 -12.78
CA PHE A 66 10.78 2.99 -11.85
C PHE A 66 11.71 1.79 -11.60
N GLY A 67 11.36 0.59 -12.09
CA GLY A 67 12.19 -0.61 -11.97
C GLY A 67 12.60 -0.91 -10.54
N SER A 68 13.90 -1.19 -10.33
CA SER A 68 14.49 -1.48 -9.03
C SER A 68 14.59 -0.27 -8.10
N ALA A 69 14.39 0.95 -8.60
CA ALA A 69 14.37 2.16 -7.79
C ALA A 69 13.03 2.34 -7.04
N ALA A 70 12.00 1.54 -7.35
CA ALA A 70 10.74 1.58 -6.63
C ALA A 70 10.69 0.57 -5.47
N ALA A 71 10.63 1.09 -4.26
CA ALA A 71 10.06 0.36 -3.12
C ALA A 71 8.55 0.63 -3.09
N ILE A 72 7.72 -0.40 -2.96
CA ILE A 72 6.25 -0.26 -2.93
C ILE A 72 5.74 -0.71 -1.57
N GLN A 73 5.11 0.20 -0.84
CA GLN A 73 4.34 -0.08 0.36
C GLN A 73 2.85 -0.12 0.04
N ARG A 74 2.20 -1.22 0.40
CA ARG A 74 0.74 -1.30 0.35
C ARG A 74 0.11 -0.76 1.62
N CYS A 75 -1.01 -0.07 1.51
CA CYS A 75 -1.73 0.47 2.65
C CYS A 75 -2.29 -0.65 3.54
N GLN A 76 -1.85 -0.67 4.80
CA GLN A 76 -2.29 -1.64 5.80
C GLN A 76 -3.76 -1.44 6.20
N ILE A 77 -4.27 -0.21 6.17
CA ILE A 77 -5.66 0.11 6.48
C ILE A 77 -6.60 -0.46 5.41
N HIS A 78 -6.31 -0.20 4.13
CA HIS A 78 -7.06 -0.79 3.01
C HIS A 78 -6.98 -2.31 3.02
N LYS A 79 -5.79 -2.86 3.29
CA LYS A 79 -5.63 -4.31 3.40
C LYS A 79 -6.51 -4.91 4.50
N ALA A 80 -6.52 -4.31 5.69
CA ALA A 80 -7.39 -4.74 6.78
C ALA A 80 -8.85 -4.66 6.37
N ARG A 81 -9.31 -3.54 5.79
CA ARG A 81 -10.69 -3.36 5.33
C ARG A 81 -11.11 -4.48 4.37
N ASN A 82 -10.32 -4.72 3.32
CA ASN A 82 -10.61 -5.75 2.31
C ASN A 82 -10.69 -7.17 2.89
N ILE A 83 -9.94 -7.47 3.95
CA ILE A 83 -10.01 -8.75 4.67
C ILE A 83 -11.32 -8.83 5.47
N MET A 84 -11.66 -7.77 6.22
CA MET A 84 -12.84 -7.75 7.09
C MET A 84 -14.16 -7.82 6.30
N GLU A 85 -14.23 -7.19 5.12
CA GLU A 85 -15.42 -7.23 4.26
C GLU A 85 -15.79 -8.63 3.79
N ARG A 86 -14.84 -9.56 3.79
CA ARG A 86 -15.01 -10.94 3.31
C ARG A 86 -15.03 -11.97 4.44
N LEU A 87 -14.97 -11.51 5.69
CA LEU A 87 -14.88 -12.36 6.87
C LEU A 87 -16.10 -12.13 7.78
N PRO A 88 -16.68 -13.18 8.39
CA PRO A 88 -17.75 -13.00 9.38
C PRO A 88 -17.31 -12.14 10.57
N LYS A 89 -18.24 -11.34 11.11
CA LYS A 89 -17.95 -10.29 12.12
C LYS A 89 -17.31 -10.84 13.39
N GLU A 90 -17.71 -12.04 13.80
CA GLU A 90 -17.19 -12.77 14.95
C GLU A 90 -15.67 -13.03 14.89
N HIS A 91 -15.09 -13.12 13.68
CA HIS A 91 -13.66 -13.33 13.49
C HIS A 91 -12.86 -12.02 13.32
N HIS A 92 -13.51 -10.87 13.23
CA HIS A 92 -12.84 -9.59 12.95
C HIS A 92 -11.85 -9.22 14.05
N ALA A 93 -12.25 -9.32 15.32
CA ALA A 93 -11.41 -8.90 16.44
C ALA A 93 -10.11 -9.71 16.52
N ALA A 94 -10.21 -11.05 16.43
CA ALA A 94 -9.07 -11.94 16.43
C ALA A 94 -8.14 -11.68 15.23
N THR A 95 -8.71 -11.51 14.04
CA THR A 95 -7.94 -11.26 12.81
C THR A 95 -7.22 -9.92 12.85
N ARG A 96 -7.91 -8.84 13.28
CA ARG A 96 -7.27 -7.51 13.45
C ARG A 96 -6.13 -7.53 14.46
N ARG A 97 -6.27 -8.29 15.56
CA ARG A 97 -5.22 -8.41 16.58
C ARG A 97 -3.94 -9.01 15.98
N VAL A 98 -4.07 -10.08 15.20
CA VAL A 98 -2.90 -10.73 14.56
C VAL A 98 -2.27 -9.84 13.51
N LEU A 99 -3.06 -9.18 12.66
CA LEU A 99 -2.55 -8.24 11.65
C LEU A 99 -1.79 -7.08 12.31
N ARG A 100 -2.38 -6.47 13.35
CA ARG A 100 -1.73 -5.40 14.12
C ARG A 100 -0.42 -5.86 14.75
N GLN A 101 -0.42 -7.02 15.39
CA GLN A 101 0.79 -7.58 15.99
C GLN A 101 1.88 -7.77 14.93
N ALA A 102 1.54 -8.30 13.75
CA ALA A 102 2.51 -8.48 12.68
C ALA A 102 3.07 -7.14 12.17
N TRP A 103 2.24 -6.12 12.00
CA TRP A 103 2.66 -4.82 11.49
C TRP A 103 3.43 -3.96 12.51
N GLU A 104 3.29 -4.23 13.81
CA GLU A 104 4.06 -3.57 14.86
C GLU A 104 5.44 -4.21 15.09
N LEU A 105 5.75 -5.36 14.47
CA LEU A 105 7.07 -5.99 14.57
C LEU A 105 8.13 -5.21 13.78
N ASP A 106 9.35 -5.26 14.31
CA ASP A 106 10.55 -4.67 13.70
C ASP A 106 11.32 -5.67 12.82
N ASP A 107 10.77 -6.88 12.69
CA ASP A 107 11.34 -8.02 12.01
C ASP A 107 10.33 -8.51 10.95
N ALA A 108 10.65 -8.25 9.68
CA ALA A 108 9.76 -8.56 8.58
C ALA A 108 9.53 -10.08 8.42
N ASP A 109 10.51 -10.92 8.74
CA ASP A 109 10.38 -12.37 8.61
C ASP A 109 9.43 -12.92 9.68
N LYS A 110 9.49 -12.38 10.90
CA LYS A 110 8.53 -12.72 11.96
C LYS A 110 7.13 -12.20 11.63
N ALA A 111 7.02 -10.98 11.12
CA ALA A 111 5.75 -10.42 10.66
C ALA A 111 5.12 -11.29 9.55
N GLU A 112 5.92 -11.69 8.57
CA GLU A 112 5.48 -12.54 7.46
C GLU A 112 5.00 -13.91 7.97
N LYS A 113 5.75 -14.53 8.89
CA LYS A 113 5.36 -15.81 9.52
C LYS A 113 4.00 -15.69 10.22
N LEU A 114 3.75 -14.62 10.99
CA LEU A 114 2.46 -14.40 11.65
C LEU A 114 1.32 -14.26 10.64
N ILE A 115 1.52 -13.49 9.57
CA ILE A 115 0.51 -13.28 8.52
C ILE A 115 0.21 -14.57 7.76
N ARG A 116 1.25 -15.35 7.40
CA ARG A 116 1.07 -16.66 6.76
C ARG A 116 0.35 -17.65 7.65
N ASN A 117 0.65 -17.67 8.95
CA ASN A 117 -0.04 -18.51 9.92
C ASN A 117 -1.51 -18.10 10.12
N LEU A 118 -1.82 -16.80 10.01
CA LEU A 118 -3.21 -16.33 9.97
C LEU A 118 -3.93 -16.83 8.71
N ALA A 119 -3.34 -16.64 7.53
CA ALA A 119 -3.92 -17.11 6.27
C ALA A 119 -4.19 -18.62 6.32
N ARG A 120 -3.23 -19.43 6.76
CA ARG A 120 -3.35 -20.89 6.86
C ARG A 120 -4.51 -21.34 7.78
N ARG A 121 -4.77 -20.60 8.86
CA ARG A 121 -5.89 -20.88 9.78
C ARG A 121 -7.25 -20.55 9.16
N LEU A 122 -7.32 -19.49 8.35
CA LEU A 122 -8.55 -19.06 7.70
C LEU A 122 -8.84 -19.84 6.42
N ASP A 123 -7.84 -20.48 5.82
CA ASP A 123 -7.93 -21.12 4.50
C ASP A 123 -8.98 -22.24 4.42
N GLN A 124 -9.16 -23.01 5.50
CA GLN A 124 -10.13 -24.12 5.53
C GLN A 124 -11.59 -23.66 5.36
N GLN A 125 -11.95 -22.50 5.91
CA GLN A 125 -13.33 -21.99 5.91
C GLN A 125 -13.52 -20.81 4.96
N TRP A 126 -12.47 -20.01 4.74
CA TRP A 126 -12.49 -18.80 3.92
C TRP A 126 -11.24 -18.72 3.02
N PRO A 127 -11.10 -19.62 2.03
CA PRO A 127 -9.93 -19.65 1.15
C PRO A 127 -9.73 -18.33 0.38
N GLY A 128 -10.82 -17.64 0.03
CA GLY A 128 -10.75 -16.31 -0.59
C GLY A 128 -10.18 -15.21 0.32
N VAL A 129 -10.37 -15.33 1.65
CA VAL A 129 -9.78 -14.42 2.63
C VAL A 129 -8.30 -14.76 2.83
N ALA A 130 -7.94 -16.04 2.89
CA ALA A 130 -6.54 -16.47 2.96
C ALA A 130 -5.75 -16.00 1.73
N ALA A 131 -6.28 -16.21 0.53
CA ALA A 131 -5.70 -15.70 -0.71
C ALA A 131 -5.58 -14.17 -0.70
N SER A 132 -6.60 -13.46 -0.21
CA SER A 132 -6.55 -12.01 -0.03
C SER A 132 -5.42 -11.63 0.92
N ILE A 133 -5.24 -12.28 2.07
CA ILE A 133 -4.17 -11.97 3.04
C ILE A 133 -2.78 -12.13 2.40
N LEU A 134 -2.56 -13.20 1.64
CA LEU A 134 -1.27 -13.51 1.03
C LEU A 134 -0.94 -12.62 -0.18
N GLU A 135 -1.95 -12.07 -0.84
CA GLU A 135 -1.78 -11.20 -1.99
C GLU A 135 -1.08 -9.89 -1.58
N GLY A 136 0.05 -9.56 -2.23
CA GLY A 136 0.82 -8.35 -1.93
C GLY A 136 1.52 -8.36 -0.56
N LEU A 137 1.84 -9.54 -0.02
CA LEU A 137 2.56 -9.71 1.24
C LEU A 137 3.96 -9.07 1.22
N ASP A 138 4.62 -9.05 0.06
CA ASP A 138 5.89 -8.36 -0.05
C ASP A 138 5.72 -6.84 0.07
N GLU A 139 4.69 -6.29 -0.56
CA GLU A 139 4.40 -4.86 -0.53
C GLU A 139 3.88 -4.39 0.84
N ILE A 140 3.18 -5.24 1.61
CA ILE A 140 2.58 -4.83 2.89
C ILE A 140 3.62 -4.64 4.01
N LEU A 141 4.79 -5.29 3.88
CA LEU A 141 5.87 -5.27 4.87
C LEU A 141 7.09 -4.45 4.42
N THR A 142 7.01 -3.72 3.30
CA THR A 142 8.12 -2.92 2.76
C THR A 142 8.71 -1.96 3.78
N VAL A 143 7.89 -1.19 4.49
CA VAL A 143 8.38 -0.23 5.50
C VAL A 143 9.07 -0.91 6.69
N VAL A 144 8.71 -2.17 7.00
CA VAL A 144 9.39 -2.98 8.01
C VAL A 144 10.74 -3.45 7.48
N ARG A 145 10.79 -3.94 6.23
CA ARG A 145 12.04 -4.38 5.58
C ARG A 145 13.05 -3.25 5.40
N LEU A 146 12.57 -2.02 5.17
CA LEU A 146 13.39 -0.81 5.10
C LEU A 146 13.95 -0.35 6.47
N LYS A 147 13.55 -1.01 7.57
CA LYS A 147 13.99 -0.69 8.95
C LYS A 147 13.79 0.78 9.31
N LEU A 148 12.70 1.38 8.84
CA LEU A 148 12.40 2.77 9.14
C LEU A 148 12.07 2.96 10.64
N PRO A 149 12.37 4.15 11.21
CA PRO A 149 11.90 4.52 12.54
C PRO A 149 10.40 4.27 12.72
N LYS A 150 9.99 3.93 13.94
CA LYS A 150 8.61 3.50 14.25
C LYS A 150 7.57 4.56 13.85
N GLU A 151 7.89 5.82 14.09
CA GLU A 151 7.06 6.99 13.77
C GLU A 151 6.84 7.08 12.25
N LEU A 152 7.91 6.91 11.48
CA LEU A 152 7.86 6.89 10.01
C LEU A 152 7.10 5.67 9.49
N ARG A 153 7.35 4.46 10.03
CA ARG A 153 6.59 3.26 9.65
C ARG A 153 5.10 3.45 9.84
N ARG A 154 4.68 4.02 10.97
CA ARG A 154 3.26 4.28 11.25
C ARG A 154 2.63 5.21 10.21
N SER A 155 3.33 6.26 9.82
CA SER A 155 2.85 7.21 8.80
C SER A 155 2.83 6.57 7.40
N LEU A 156 3.92 5.91 7.02
CA LEU A 156 4.16 5.43 5.66
C LEU A 156 3.49 4.08 5.36
N ALA A 157 2.99 3.37 6.38
CA ALA A 157 2.24 2.13 6.22
C ALA A 157 0.83 2.32 5.64
N CYS A 158 0.36 3.57 5.47
CA CYS A 158 -0.98 3.86 5.01
C CYS A 158 -1.06 5.07 4.08
N THR A 159 -2.15 5.16 3.33
CA THR A 159 -2.45 6.23 2.38
C THR A 159 -3.20 7.41 3.01
N ASN A 160 -3.29 7.49 4.35
CA ASN A 160 -4.02 8.56 5.05
C ASN A 160 -3.55 9.96 4.63
N ILE A 161 -2.27 10.10 4.30
CA ILE A 161 -1.69 11.36 3.77
C ILE A 161 -2.43 11.80 2.50
N ALA A 162 -2.74 10.86 1.61
CA ALA A 162 -3.48 11.12 0.38
C ALA A 162 -4.98 11.27 0.61
N GLU A 163 -5.57 10.43 1.45
CA GLU A 163 -7.00 10.48 1.75
C GLU A 163 -7.41 11.79 2.42
N ASN A 164 -6.64 12.27 3.39
CA ASN A 164 -6.93 13.54 4.08
C ASN A 164 -6.93 14.73 3.11
N MET A 165 -6.00 14.75 2.16
CA MET A 165 -5.93 15.82 1.15
C MET A 165 -7.08 15.73 0.14
N MET A 166 -7.43 14.52 -0.31
CA MET A 166 -8.58 14.31 -1.19
C MET A 166 -9.91 14.67 -0.51
N GLY A 167 -10.03 14.48 0.80
CA GLY A 167 -11.20 14.90 1.58
C GLY A 167 -11.45 16.41 1.57
N THR A 168 -10.42 17.24 1.33
CA THR A 168 -10.57 18.70 1.19
C THR A 168 -11.04 19.13 -0.20
N ILE A 169 -10.87 18.26 -1.21
CA ILE A 169 -11.23 18.54 -2.61
C ILE A 169 -12.67 18.09 -2.93
N ARG A 170 -13.27 17.25 -2.07
CA ARG A 170 -14.63 16.70 -2.23
C ARG A 170 -15.69 17.53 -1.52
#